data_AF-A0A7S3L7B5-F1
#
_entry.id   AF-A0A7S3L7B5-F1
#
_cell.length_a   1.000
_cell.length_b   1.000
_cell.length_c   1.000
_cell.angle_alpha   90.00
_cell.angle_beta   90.00
_cell.angle_gamma   90.00
#
_symmetry.space_group_name_H-M   'P 1'
#
loop_
_entity.id
_entity.type
_entity.pdbx_description
1 polymer ?
#
loop_
_entity_poly.entity_id
_entity_poly.type
_entity_poly.pdbx_seq_one_letter_code
_entity_poly.pdbx_strand_id
1 'polypeptide(L)'
;RKDPLSQWAFHQRSKQGLAALTEDQKAALDALGFIWDPKEDEFNRQWEGRFAQLVAYKEKHGTTIVPVKEETGLGRWASTQRDAHTLYVKKKSGQLQKDIESGKTKPPKKCRIMTEEHYQKLKSINFVFSIYQPGGGWDSKYEELKEYRAQYGDCKVPQHWKKNKGLGKFVARQRYLYCLWEQGKFDNNPLTQERIGKLNSLGFHWGSFRPNTWKDPQTEEAKRKVEEARAQPNNRKASL
;
A
#
# COMPACT_ATOMS: atom_id res chain seq x y z
N ARG A 1 -13.16 -48.69 -7.11
CA ARG A 1 -13.42 -48.34 -8.52
C ARG A 1 -13.56 -46.83 -8.60
N LYS A 2 -12.91 -46.16 -9.57
CA LYS A 2 -13.19 -44.72 -9.80
C LYS A 2 -14.57 -44.60 -10.46
N ASP A 3 -15.36 -43.68 -9.96
CA ASP A 3 -16.72 -43.41 -10.44
C ASP A 3 -16.72 -42.96 -11.92
N PRO A 4 -17.63 -43.48 -12.79
CA PRO A 4 -17.69 -43.13 -14.21
C PRO A 4 -17.81 -41.62 -14.47
N LEU A 5 -18.55 -40.89 -13.62
CA LEU A 5 -18.70 -39.45 -13.75
C LEU A 5 -17.39 -38.72 -13.42
N SER A 6 -16.68 -39.17 -12.39
CA SER A 6 -15.35 -38.67 -12.03
C SER A 6 -14.31 -38.87 -13.15
N GLN A 7 -14.38 -39.99 -13.88
CA GLN A 7 -13.52 -40.24 -15.05
C GLN A 7 -13.90 -39.36 -16.24
N TRP A 8 -15.19 -39.18 -16.50
CA TRP A 8 -15.68 -38.29 -17.54
C TRP A 8 -15.26 -36.84 -17.28
N ALA A 9 -15.44 -36.34 -16.05
CA ALA A 9 -15.04 -34.98 -15.68
C ALA A 9 -13.51 -34.78 -15.83
N PHE A 10 -12.70 -35.79 -15.48
CA PHE A 10 -11.26 -35.75 -15.70
C PHE A 10 -10.89 -35.61 -17.19
N HIS A 11 -11.55 -36.36 -18.06
CA HIS A 11 -11.34 -36.26 -19.51
C HIS A 11 -11.81 -34.92 -20.09
N GLN A 12 -12.89 -34.33 -19.58
CA GLN A 12 -13.32 -32.99 -20.04
C GLN A 12 -12.30 -31.92 -19.65
N ARG A 13 -11.76 -31.98 -18.43
CA ARG A 13 -10.70 -31.06 -17.97
C ARG A 13 -9.42 -31.17 -18.79
N SER A 14 -9.00 -32.39 -19.16
CA SER A 14 -7.82 -32.58 -20.00
C SER A 14 -8.01 -32.11 -21.45
N LYS A 15 -9.26 -32.06 -21.94
CA LYS A 15 -9.61 -31.63 -23.30
C LYS A 15 -9.79 -30.12 -23.45
N GLN A 16 -9.94 -29.36 -22.35
CA GLN A 16 -10.14 -27.90 -22.38
C GLN A 16 -9.01 -27.15 -23.11
N GLY A 17 -7.77 -27.67 -23.07
CA GLY A 17 -6.63 -27.09 -23.80
C GLY A 17 -6.46 -27.54 -25.25
N LEU A 18 -7.31 -28.44 -25.76
CA LEU A 18 -7.15 -29.12 -27.07
C LEU A 18 -8.25 -28.80 -28.09
N ALA A 19 -9.00 -27.70 -27.91
CA ALA A 19 -10.08 -27.25 -28.82
C ALA A 19 -11.17 -28.30 -29.12
N ALA A 20 -11.28 -29.36 -28.33
CA ALA A 20 -12.20 -30.48 -28.56
C ALA A 20 -13.63 -30.27 -28.01
N LEU A 21 -13.88 -29.14 -27.32
CA LEU A 21 -15.18 -28.76 -26.78
C LEU A 21 -15.72 -27.57 -27.58
N THR A 22 -16.94 -27.69 -28.10
CA THR A 22 -17.65 -26.57 -28.72
C THR A 22 -17.96 -25.49 -27.68
N GLU A 23 -18.12 -24.24 -28.11
CA GLU A 23 -18.44 -23.16 -27.15
C GLU A 23 -19.80 -23.34 -26.48
N ASP A 24 -20.78 -23.91 -27.18
CA ASP A 24 -22.09 -24.22 -26.58
C ASP A 24 -21.97 -25.28 -25.46
N GLN A 25 -21.12 -26.29 -25.65
CA GLN A 25 -20.85 -27.30 -24.62
C GLN A 25 -20.13 -26.71 -23.40
N LYS A 26 -19.18 -25.79 -23.62
CA LYS A 26 -18.53 -25.09 -22.50
C LYS A 26 -19.52 -24.20 -21.76
N ALA A 27 -20.32 -23.40 -22.46
CA ALA A 27 -21.32 -22.53 -21.87
C ALA A 27 -22.36 -23.30 -21.05
N ALA A 28 -22.80 -24.47 -21.53
CA ALA A 28 -23.72 -25.33 -20.78
C ALA A 28 -23.08 -25.88 -19.49
N LEU A 29 -21.81 -26.28 -19.54
CA LEU A 29 -21.07 -26.76 -18.36
C LEU A 29 -20.81 -25.61 -17.36
N ASP A 30 -20.47 -24.42 -17.85
CA ASP A 30 -20.30 -23.22 -17.03
C ASP A 30 -21.60 -22.84 -16.32
N ALA A 31 -22.74 -22.90 -17.01
CA ALA A 31 -24.06 -22.63 -16.42
C ALA A 31 -24.45 -23.62 -15.29
N LEU A 32 -23.93 -24.85 -15.36
CA LEU A 32 -24.10 -25.87 -14.30
C LEU A 32 -23.09 -25.70 -13.15
N GLY A 33 -22.20 -24.73 -13.21
CA GLY A 33 -21.14 -24.53 -12.22
C GLY A 33 -20.05 -25.62 -12.29
N PHE A 34 -19.82 -26.18 -13.49
CA PHE A 34 -18.81 -27.22 -13.66
C PHE A 34 -17.41 -26.71 -13.30
N ILE A 35 -16.80 -27.35 -12.30
CA ILE A 35 -15.47 -26.96 -11.83
C ILE A 35 -14.39 -27.49 -12.78
N TRP A 36 -13.83 -26.60 -13.60
CA TRP A 36 -12.75 -26.91 -14.55
C TRP A 36 -11.40 -27.16 -13.88
N ASP A 37 -11.05 -26.37 -12.88
CA ASP A 37 -9.85 -26.57 -12.08
C ASP A 37 -10.24 -26.69 -10.59
N PRO A 38 -10.34 -27.92 -10.06
CA PRO A 38 -10.67 -28.16 -8.66
C PRO A 38 -9.71 -27.49 -7.68
N LYS A 39 -8.43 -27.33 -8.05
CA LYS A 39 -7.45 -26.69 -7.18
C LYS A 39 -7.63 -25.18 -7.14
N GLU A 40 -7.97 -24.58 -8.29
CA GLU A 40 -8.31 -23.15 -8.38
C GLU A 40 -9.61 -22.85 -7.62
N ASP A 41 -10.63 -23.70 -7.77
CA ASP A 41 -11.90 -23.55 -7.05
C ASP A 41 -11.73 -23.73 -5.53
N GLU A 42 -11.00 -24.74 -5.08
CA GLU A 42 -10.67 -24.91 -3.66
C GLU A 42 -9.90 -23.70 -3.12
N PHE A 43 -8.93 -23.20 -3.87
CA PHE A 43 -8.19 -21.98 -3.51
C PHE A 43 -9.12 -20.77 -3.40
N ASN A 44 -10.03 -20.58 -4.35
CA ASN A 44 -10.99 -19.48 -4.34
C ASN A 44 -11.92 -19.59 -3.12
N ARG A 45 -12.45 -20.78 -2.81
CA ARG A 45 -13.27 -20.99 -1.60
C ARG A 45 -12.51 -20.64 -0.31
N GLN A 46 -11.25 -21.03 -0.20
CA GLN A 46 -10.40 -20.64 0.94
C GLN A 46 -10.17 -19.11 0.96
N TRP A 47 -9.97 -18.50 -0.19
CA TRP A 47 -9.81 -17.05 -0.32
C TRP A 47 -11.07 -16.30 0.12
N GLU A 48 -12.26 -16.73 -0.32
CA GLU A 48 -13.55 -16.15 0.07
C GLU A 48 -13.76 -16.23 1.59
N GLY A 49 -13.42 -17.36 2.21
CA GLY A 49 -13.50 -17.52 3.66
C GLY A 49 -12.62 -16.51 4.41
N ARG A 50 -11.40 -16.27 3.92
CA ARG A 50 -10.49 -15.25 4.48
C ARG A 50 -10.95 -13.83 4.21
N PHE A 51 -11.54 -13.57 3.04
CA PHE A 51 -12.14 -12.28 2.71
C PHE A 51 -13.31 -11.96 3.64
N ALA A 52 -14.19 -12.91 3.93
CA ALA A 52 -15.26 -12.74 4.90
C ALA A 52 -14.73 -12.40 6.31
N GLN A 53 -13.65 -13.05 6.76
CA GLN A 53 -12.98 -12.69 8.02
C GLN A 53 -12.44 -11.26 8.00
N LEU A 54 -11.90 -10.79 6.87
CA LEU A 54 -11.43 -9.41 6.72
C LEU A 54 -12.58 -8.39 6.76
N VAL A 55 -13.73 -8.72 6.17
CA VAL A 55 -14.93 -7.87 6.25
C VAL A 55 -15.38 -7.73 7.71
N ALA A 56 -15.52 -8.84 8.44
CA ALA A 56 -15.87 -8.82 9.86
C ALA A 56 -14.85 -8.04 10.71
N TYR A 57 -13.55 -8.18 10.41
CA TYR A 57 -12.51 -7.39 11.08
C TYR A 57 -12.67 -5.89 10.80
N LYS A 58 -12.93 -5.52 9.54
CA LYS A 58 -13.15 -4.11 9.15
C LYS A 58 -14.37 -3.54 9.86
N GLU A 59 -15.47 -4.28 9.98
CA GLU A 59 -16.66 -3.84 10.71
C GLU A 59 -16.35 -3.58 12.19
N LYS A 60 -15.57 -4.46 12.82
CA LYS A 60 -15.20 -4.34 14.24
C LYS A 60 -14.18 -3.22 14.51
N HIS A 61 -13.20 -3.04 13.64
CA HIS A 61 -12.03 -2.19 13.88
C HIS A 61 -11.98 -0.93 13.01
N GLY A 62 -12.88 -0.77 12.04
CA GLY A 62 -12.92 0.34 11.10
C GLY A 62 -11.79 0.33 10.06
N THR A 63 -10.89 -0.66 10.09
CA THR A 63 -9.68 -0.71 9.26
C THR A 63 -9.46 -2.09 8.66
N THR A 64 -8.87 -2.15 7.46
CA THR A 64 -8.42 -3.40 6.83
C THR A 64 -6.95 -3.70 7.15
N ILE A 65 -6.34 -2.94 8.06
CA ILE A 65 -4.95 -3.13 8.49
C ILE A 65 -4.96 -4.06 9.69
N VAL A 66 -4.72 -5.33 9.43
CA VAL A 66 -4.68 -6.37 10.45
C VAL A 66 -3.22 -6.56 10.90
N PRO A 67 -2.91 -6.47 12.22
CA PRO A 67 -1.59 -6.75 12.75
C PRO A 67 -1.11 -8.18 12.43
N VAL A 68 0.18 -8.36 12.17
CA VAL A 68 0.75 -9.68 11.84
C VAL A 68 0.67 -10.66 13.03
N LYS A 69 0.67 -10.14 14.26
CA LYS A 69 0.57 -10.91 15.51
C LYS A 69 -0.87 -11.26 15.90
N GLU A 70 -1.84 -10.94 15.05
CA GLU A 70 -3.23 -11.31 15.29
C GLU A 70 -3.39 -12.84 15.15
N GLU A 71 -4.11 -13.46 16.10
CA GLU A 71 -4.18 -14.92 16.31
C GLU A 71 -4.80 -15.69 15.14
N THR A 72 -5.70 -15.07 14.35
CA THR A 72 -6.34 -15.76 13.22
C THR A 72 -5.44 -15.89 11.99
N GLY A 73 -4.25 -15.26 12.02
CA GLY A 73 -3.31 -15.22 10.89
C GLY A 73 -3.78 -14.34 9.73
N LEU A 74 -4.86 -13.58 9.91
CA LEU A 74 -5.44 -12.70 8.90
C LEU A 74 -4.48 -11.58 8.49
N GLY A 75 -3.60 -11.12 9.40
CA GLY A 75 -2.52 -10.18 9.07
C GLY A 75 -1.52 -10.72 8.04
N ARG A 76 -1.16 -12.00 8.13
CA ARG A 76 -0.27 -12.66 7.15
C ARG A 76 -0.98 -12.80 5.81
N TRP A 77 -2.25 -13.23 5.82
CA TRP A 77 -3.06 -13.34 4.61
C TRP A 77 -3.22 -11.98 3.91
N ALA A 78 -3.51 -10.92 4.65
CA ALA A 78 -3.58 -9.56 4.11
C ALA A 78 -2.24 -9.12 3.49
N SER A 79 -1.11 -9.53 4.07
CA SER A 79 0.22 -9.29 3.47
C SER A 79 0.37 -10.01 2.13
N THR A 80 -0.06 -11.26 2.03
CA THR A 80 -0.06 -12.01 0.77
C THR A 80 -0.89 -11.33 -0.31
N GLN A 81 -2.04 -10.73 0.04
CA GLN A 81 -2.86 -9.97 -0.93
C GLN A 81 -2.13 -8.74 -1.47
N ARG A 82 -1.29 -8.09 -0.66
CA ARG A 82 -0.49 -6.92 -1.09
C ARG A 82 0.63 -7.32 -2.05
N ASP A 83 1.27 -8.45 -1.79
CA ASP A 83 2.25 -9.05 -2.71
C ASP A 83 1.58 -9.44 -4.04
N ALA A 84 0.42 -10.10 -3.96
CA ALA A 84 -0.37 -10.48 -5.12
C ALA A 84 -0.81 -9.27 -5.95
N HIS A 85 -1.19 -8.16 -5.30
CA HIS A 85 -1.54 -6.91 -5.96
C HIS A 85 -0.35 -6.30 -6.69
N THR A 86 0.83 -6.34 -6.09
CA THR A 86 2.07 -5.86 -6.73
C THR A 86 2.37 -6.63 -8.01
N LEU A 87 2.19 -7.96 -7.99
CA LEU A 87 2.33 -8.80 -9.17
C LEU A 87 1.24 -8.53 -10.21
N TYR A 88 -0.01 -8.32 -9.78
CA TYR A 88 -1.13 -7.96 -10.65
C TYR A 88 -0.86 -6.66 -11.42
N VAL A 89 -0.39 -5.61 -10.74
CA VAL A 89 -0.05 -4.33 -11.37
C VAL A 89 1.09 -4.50 -12.39
N LYS A 90 2.16 -5.22 -12.02
CA LYS A 90 3.27 -5.51 -12.94
C LYS A 90 2.83 -6.34 -14.16
N LYS A 91 1.91 -7.29 -13.96
CA LYS A 91 1.33 -8.09 -15.05
C LYS A 91 0.53 -7.20 -15.99
N LYS A 92 -0.35 -6.34 -15.45
CA LYS A 92 -1.21 -5.44 -16.22
C LYS A 92 -0.40 -4.38 -17.01
N SER A 93 0.74 -3.94 -16.48
CA SER A 93 1.64 -3.00 -17.17
C SER A 93 2.59 -3.65 -18.17
N GLY A 94 2.56 -4.98 -18.33
CA GLY A 94 3.53 -5.74 -19.12
C GLY A 94 4.94 -5.81 -18.54
N GLN A 95 5.19 -5.19 -17.37
CA GLN A 95 6.50 -5.19 -16.72
C GLN A 95 6.89 -6.59 -16.24
N LEU A 96 5.92 -7.38 -15.76
CA LEU A 96 6.18 -8.75 -15.31
C LEU A 96 6.73 -9.62 -16.44
N GLN A 97 6.20 -9.46 -17.66
CA GLN A 97 6.65 -10.18 -18.83
C GLN A 97 8.11 -9.81 -19.17
N LYS A 98 8.42 -8.51 -19.19
CA LYS A 98 9.79 -8.01 -19.41
C LYS A 98 10.77 -8.49 -18.33
N ASP A 99 10.34 -8.50 -17.07
CA ASP A 99 11.12 -8.98 -15.92
C ASP A 99 11.42 -10.50 -16.03
N ILE A 100 10.51 -11.28 -16.62
CA ILE A 100 10.71 -12.72 -16.88
C ILE A 100 11.67 -12.92 -18.06
N GLU A 101 11.46 -12.22 -19.17
CA GLU A 101 12.27 -12.32 -20.39
C GLU A 101 13.73 -11.91 -20.16
N SER A 102 13.94 -10.87 -19.34
CA SER A 102 15.28 -10.42 -18.95
C SER A 102 15.95 -11.33 -17.89
N GLY A 103 15.29 -12.39 -17.43
CA GLY A 103 15.80 -13.29 -16.40
C GLY A 103 15.86 -12.69 -14.99
N LYS A 104 15.36 -11.46 -14.81
CA LYS A 104 15.35 -10.75 -13.52
C LYS A 104 14.43 -11.43 -12.49
N THR A 105 13.35 -12.08 -12.93
CA THR A 105 12.43 -12.80 -12.05
C THR A 105 11.96 -14.10 -12.69
N LYS A 106 11.66 -15.12 -11.86
CA LYS A 106 11.03 -16.35 -12.33
C LYS A 106 9.52 -16.16 -12.50
N PRO A 107 8.85 -16.89 -13.43
CA PRO A 107 7.41 -16.86 -13.56
C PRO A 107 6.71 -17.20 -12.23
N PRO A 108 5.83 -16.33 -11.71
CA PRO A 108 5.10 -16.61 -10.48
C PRO A 108 4.07 -17.72 -10.72
N LYS A 109 3.83 -18.55 -9.70
CA LYS A 109 2.73 -19.54 -9.73
C LYS A 109 1.39 -18.84 -9.94
N LYS A 110 0.50 -19.42 -10.76
CA LYS A 110 -0.84 -18.87 -11.09
C LYS A 110 -1.63 -18.46 -9.83
N CYS A 111 -1.67 -19.33 -8.82
CA CYS A 111 -2.36 -19.10 -7.53
C CYS A 111 -1.83 -17.89 -6.71
N ARG A 112 -0.71 -17.28 -7.11
CA ARG A 112 -0.08 -16.16 -6.42
C ARG A 112 -0.38 -14.81 -7.10
N ILE A 113 -1.03 -14.83 -8.26
CA ILE A 113 -1.45 -13.63 -8.98
C ILE A 113 -2.88 -13.33 -8.57
N MET A 114 -3.14 -12.10 -8.15
CA MET A 114 -4.51 -11.64 -7.87
C MET A 114 -5.36 -11.77 -9.13
N THR A 115 -6.55 -12.37 -9.03
CA THR A 115 -7.56 -12.34 -10.08
C THR A 115 -8.23 -10.97 -10.14
N GLU A 116 -8.90 -10.66 -11.25
CA GLU A 116 -9.67 -9.42 -11.34
C GLU A 116 -10.80 -9.39 -10.31
N GLU A 117 -11.49 -10.52 -10.11
CA GLU A 117 -12.56 -10.64 -9.12
C GLU A 117 -12.09 -10.39 -7.68
N HIS A 118 -10.97 -11.01 -7.28
CA HIS A 118 -10.38 -10.78 -5.95
C HIS A 118 -9.94 -9.32 -5.78
N TYR A 119 -9.40 -8.71 -6.84
CA TYR A 119 -9.06 -7.28 -6.85
C TYR A 119 -10.29 -6.40 -6.63
N GLN A 120 -11.37 -6.64 -7.37
CA GLN A 120 -12.61 -5.86 -7.24
C GLN A 120 -13.25 -6.03 -5.86
N LYS A 121 -13.26 -7.25 -5.30
CA LYS A 121 -13.74 -7.48 -3.93
C LYS A 121 -12.92 -6.72 -2.90
N LEU A 122 -11.59 -6.79 -2.96
CA LEU A 122 -10.72 -6.03 -2.06
C LEU A 122 -10.86 -4.51 -2.27
N LYS A 123 -11.03 -4.05 -3.52
CA LYS A 123 -11.32 -2.65 -3.84
C LYS A 123 -12.63 -2.19 -3.21
N SER A 124 -13.69 -3.01 -3.26
CA SER A 124 -15.01 -2.67 -2.72
C SER A 124 -14.99 -2.39 -1.21
N ILE A 125 -14.10 -3.06 -0.47
CA ILE A 125 -13.95 -2.85 0.97
C ILE A 125 -12.89 -1.80 1.30
N ASN A 126 -12.40 -1.04 0.32
CA ASN A 126 -11.32 -0.07 0.45
C ASN A 126 -10.05 -0.67 1.10
N PHE A 127 -9.69 -1.88 0.66
CA PHE A 127 -8.53 -2.58 1.18
C PHE A 127 -7.23 -1.82 0.90
N VAL A 128 -6.42 -1.64 1.95
CA VAL A 128 -5.11 -0.98 1.82
C VAL A 128 -4.08 -1.94 1.18
N PHE A 129 -3.96 -1.85 -0.14
CA PHE A 129 -3.01 -2.65 -0.94
C PHE A 129 -1.53 -2.28 -0.73
N SER A 130 -1.24 -1.10 -0.18
CA SER A 130 0.13 -0.67 0.15
C SER A 130 0.20 -0.15 1.58
N ILE A 131 0.68 -1.00 2.49
CA ILE A 131 1.05 -0.64 3.86
C ILE A 131 2.49 -0.14 3.97
N TYR A 132 3.31 -0.43 2.95
CA TYR A 132 4.72 -0.07 2.90
C TYR A 132 4.87 1.38 2.46
N GLN A 133 5.02 2.26 3.44
CA GLN A 133 5.84 3.46 3.30
C GLN A 133 7.29 3.02 3.59
N PRO A 134 8.29 3.42 2.80
CA PRO A 134 9.69 3.21 3.17
C PRO A 134 9.99 3.89 4.52
N GLY A 135 10.31 3.11 5.57
CA GLY A 135 10.83 3.62 6.85
C GLY A 135 10.01 3.42 8.13
N GLY A 136 9.03 2.50 8.16
CA GLY A 136 8.20 2.20 9.34
C GLY A 136 6.70 2.40 9.06
N GLY A 137 5.83 1.61 9.71
CA GLY A 137 4.38 1.69 9.51
C GLY A 137 3.80 3.07 9.82
N TRP A 138 2.63 3.38 9.25
CA TRP A 138 1.98 4.70 9.39
C TRP A 138 1.84 5.14 10.86
N ASP A 139 1.46 4.23 11.76
CA ASP A 139 1.30 4.54 13.19
C ASP A 139 2.63 4.90 13.87
N SER A 140 3.73 4.23 13.50
CA SER A 140 5.07 4.58 14.00
C SER A 140 5.49 5.98 13.55
N LYS A 141 5.20 6.34 12.29
CA LYS A 141 5.46 7.69 11.79
C LYS A 141 4.54 8.74 12.40
N TYR A 142 3.33 8.34 12.78
CA TYR A 142 2.41 9.19 13.51
C TYR A 142 2.92 9.50 14.92
N GLU A 143 3.46 8.53 15.65
CA GLU A 143 4.11 8.78 16.94
C GLU A 143 5.35 9.68 16.80
N GLU A 144 6.23 9.42 15.81
CA GLU A 144 7.37 10.32 15.50
C GLU A 144 6.91 11.76 15.19
N LEU A 145 5.74 11.93 14.57
CA LEU A 145 5.15 13.24 14.28
C LEU A 145 4.62 13.92 15.54
N LYS A 146 4.07 13.17 16.52
CA LYS A 146 3.69 13.73 17.83
C LYS A 146 4.91 14.23 18.59
N GLU A 147 5.99 13.44 18.59
CA GLU A 147 7.26 13.84 19.21
C GLU A 147 7.82 15.10 18.54
N TYR A 148 7.78 15.17 17.21
CA TYR A 148 8.16 16.37 16.48
C TYR A 148 7.33 17.58 16.91
N ARG A 149 6.00 17.44 16.98
CA ARG A 149 5.12 18.52 17.45
C ARG A 149 5.42 18.94 18.89
N ALA A 150 5.68 17.98 19.78
CA ALA A 150 6.06 18.28 21.15
C ALA A 150 7.39 19.04 21.22
N GLN A 151 8.34 18.74 20.33
CA GLN A 151 9.65 19.39 20.27
C GLN A 151 9.62 20.79 19.61
N TYR A 152 8.84 20.97 18.54
CA TYR A 152 8.91 22.15 17.68
C TYR A 152 7.63 23.00 17.67
N GLY A 153 6.56 22.55 18.34
CA GLY A 153 5.28 23.25 18.46
C GLY A 153 4.34 23.10 17.27
N ASP A 154 4.79 22.56 16.14
CA ASP A 154 3.97 22.36 14.94
C ASP A 154 4.26 21.03 14.22
N CYS A 155 3.47 20.73 13.18
CA CYS A 155 3.66 19.56 12.32
C CYS A 155 4.28 19.90 10.94
N LYS A 156 5.03 21.00 10.84
CA LYS A 156 5.64 21.49 9.58
C LYS A 156 7.02 20.85 9.35
N VAL A 157 7.04 19.52 9.31
CA VAL A 157 8.31 18.78 9.10
C VAL A 157 8.88 19.05 7.71
N PRO A 158 10.15 19.49 7.59
CA PRO A 158 10.81 19.66 6.29
C PRO A 158 10.97 18.34 5.54
N GLN A 159 10.78 18.33 4.23
CA GLN A 159 10.93 17.11 3.40
C GLN A 159 12.33 16.48 3.52
N HIS A 160 13.37 17.30 3.63
CA HIS A 160 14.76 16.89 3.76
C HIS A 160 15.30 17.02 5.20
N TRP A 161 14.45 16.83 6.20
CA TRP A 161 14.84 16.97 7.60
C TRP A 161 16.03 16.06 7.95
N LYS A 162 17.16 16.67 8.34
CA LYS A 162 18.45 15.97 8.52
C LYS A 162 18.40 14.93 9.65
N LYS A 163 17.66 15.21 10.73
CA LYS A 163 17.54 14.33 11.91
C LYS A 163 16.74 13.07 11.61
N ASN A 164 15.67 13.17 10.81
CA ASN A 164 14.88 12.02 10.39
C ASN A 164 14.26 12.26 9.01
N LYS A 165 15.01 11.87 7.98
CA LYS A 165 14.59 11.96 6.57
C LYS A 165 13.34 11.12 6.28
N GLY A 166 13.09 10.09 7.08
CA GLY A 166 11.90 9.24 6.96
C GLY A 166 10.62 10.00 7.30
N LEU A 167 10.62 10.74 8.41
CA LEU A 167 9.48 11.55 8.82
C LEU A 167 9.18 12.69 7.81
N GLY A 168 10.21 13.36 7.30
CA GLY A 168 10.05 14.38 6.26
C GLY A 168 9.39 13.86 4.99
N LYS A 169 9.81 12.69 4.50
CA LYS A 169 9.18 12.00 3.36
C LYS A 169 7.75 11.58 3.66
N PHE A 170 7.49 11.08 4.87
CA PHE A 170 6.16 10.67 5.31
C PHE A 170 5.16 11.84 5.29
N VAL A 171 5.52 12.98 5.89
CA VAL A 171 4.68 14.19 5.93
C VAL A 171 4.40 14.72 4.53
N ALA A 172 5.41 14.79 3.66
CA ALA A 172 5.24 15.18 2.26
C ALA A 172 4.29 14.23 1.51
N ARG A 173 4.42 12.92 1.76
CA ARG A 173 3.53 11.91 1.16
C ARG A 173 2.09 12.05 1.64
N GLN A 174 1.84 12.36 2.92
CA GLN A 174 0.48 12.57 3.43
C GLN A 174 -0.19 13.75 2.72
N ARG A 175 0.51 14.89 2.59
CA ARG A 175 -0.01 16.08 1.87
C ARG A 175 -0.35 15.78 0.41
N TYR A 176 0.54 15.07 -0.29
CA TYR A 176 0.30 14.65 -1.68
C TYR A 176 -0.95 13.75 -1.81
N LEU A 177 -1.07 12.75 -0.93
CA LEU A 177 -2.22 11.85 -0.91
C LEU A 177 -3.52 12.58 -0.62
N TYR A 178 -3.53 13.54 0.31
CA TYR A 178 -4.70 14.37 0.58
C TYR A 178 -5.12 15.22 -0.62
N CYS A 179 -4.15 15.80 -1.33
CA CYS A 179 -4.44 16.57 -2.54
C CYS A 179 -5.03 15.70 -3.67
N LEU A 180 -4.56 14.46 -3.83
CA LEU A 180 -5.14 13.51 -4.78
C LEU A 180 -6.57 13.09 -4.40
N TRP A 181 -6.84 12.95 -3.10
CA TRP A 181 -8.17 12.66 -2.56
C TRP A 181 -9.15 13.78 -2.89
N GLU A 182 -8.76 15.03 -2.62
CA GLU A 182 -9.58 16.22 -2.86
C GLU A 182 -9.90 16.40 -4.36
N GLN A 183 -8.97 16.02 -5.24
CA GLN A 183 -9.18 16.06 -6.70
C GLN A 183 -9.97 14.86 -7.26
N GLY A 184 -10.33 13.87 -6.44
CA GLY A 184 -11.01 12.65 -6.91
C GLY A 184 -10.18 11.79 -7.86
N LYS A 185 -8.85 11.98 -7.94
CA LYS A 185 -7.96 11.29 -8.90
C LYS A 185 -7.39 9.97 -8.37
N PHE A 186 -7.86 9.50 -7.21
CA PHE A 186 -7.23 8.36 -6.55
C PHE A 186 -8.23 7.52 -5.74
N ASP A 187 -8.87 6.56 -6.43
CA ASP A 187 -9.85 5.62 -5.87
C ASP A 187 -9.34 4.80 -4.66
N ASN A 188 -8.01 4.58 -4.56
CA ASN A 188 -7.39 3.68 -3.58
C ASN A 188 -6.41 4.43 -2.66
N ASN A 189 -6.86 5.52 -2.04
CA ASN A 189 -6.02 6.32 -1.16
C ASN A 189 -5.74 5.61 0.17
N PRO A 190 -4.47 5.30 0.50
CA PRO A 190 -4.13 4.73 1.82
C PRO A 190 -4.30 5.74 2.97
N LEU A 191 -4.52 7.02 2.67
CA LEU A 191 -4.91 8.05 3.63
C LEU A 191 -6.42 7.94 3.90
N THR A 192 -6.78 7.05 4.84
CA THR A 192 -8.17 6.84 5.27
C THR A 192 -8.72 8.03 6.05
N GLN A 193 -10.04 8.15 6.16
CA GLN A 193 -10.69 9.20 6.94
C GLN A 193 -10.22 9.21 8.41
N GLU A 194 -10.00 8.03 9.00
CA GLU A 194 -9.44 7.88 10.35
C GLU A 194 -8.05 8.51 10.47
N ARG A 195 -7.18 8.29 9.49
CA ARG A 195 -5.81 8.86 9.45
C ARG A 195 -5.84 10.37 9.25
N ILE A 196 -6.74 10.87 8.41
CA ILE A 196 -6.98 12.31 8.26
C ILE A 196 -7.43 12.88 9.60
N GLY A 197 -8.37 12.23 10.29
CA GLY A 197 -8.84 12.63 11.62
C GLY A 197 -7.71 12.69 12.66
N LYS A 198 -6.88 11.64 12.72
CA LYS A 198 -5.69 11.58 13.60
C LYS A 198 -4.68 12.70 13.32
N LEU A 199 -4.48 13.06 12.04
CA LEU A 199 -3.60 14.17 11.67
C LEU A 199 -4.24 15.53 11.99
N ASN A 200 -5.53 15.70 11.72
CA ASN A 200 -6.29 16.90 12.05
C ASN A 200 -6.28 17.17 13.56
N SER A 201 -6.43 16.14 14.40
CA SER A 201 -6.37 16.28 15.86
C SER A 201 -4.99 16.72 16.36
N LEU A 202 -3.93 16.51 15.58
CA LEU A 202 -2.60 17.04 15.85
C LEU A 202 -2.39 18.48 15.35
N GLY A 203 -3.38 19.08 14.69
CA GLY A 203 -3.22 20.37 14.02
C GLY A 203 -2.38 20.26 12.73
N PHE A 204 -2.41 19.10 12.07
CA PHE A 204 -1.65 18.88 10.85
C PHE A 204 -2.11 19.79 9.72
N HIS A 205 -1.17 20.53 9.15
CA HIS A 205 -1.46 21.46 8.07
C HIS A 205 -1.29 20.79 6.70
N TRP A 206 -2.39 20.70 5.95
CA TRP A 206 -2.46 20.09 4.61
C TRP A 206 -2.01 21.00 3.47
N GLY A 207 -1.83 22.31 3.75
CA GLY A 207 -1.70 23.40 2.78
C GLY A 207 -0.79 23.18 1.55
N SER A 208 -1.16 23.89 0.47
CA SER A 208 -0.84 23.59 -0.93
C SER A 208 0.63 23.29 -1.21
N PHE A 209 0.85 22.23 -1.97
CA PHE A 209 2.13 21.90 -2.58
C PHE A 209 2.51 23.00 -3.59
N ARG A 210 3.26 24.02 -3.15
CA ARG A 210 4.29 24.60 -4.01
C ARG A 210 5.62 24.00 -3.57
N PRO A 211 6.31 23.24 -4.44
CA PRO A 211 7.63 22.75 -4.10
C PRO A 211 8.54 23.95 -3.92
N ASN A 212 9.15 24.05 -2.75
CA ASN A 212 10.34 24.86 -2.46
C ASN A 212 10.19 26.35 -2.05
N THR A 213 9.56 26.66 -0.90
CA THR A 213 9.78 27.97 -0.23
C THR A 213 9.93 27.93 1.31
N TRP A 214 10.22 26.77 1.92
CA TRP A 214 10.55 26.72 3.35
C TRP A 214 12.06 26.91 3.57
N LYS A 215 12.44 28.09 4.03
CA LYS A 215 13.79 28.38 4.56
C LYS A 215 13.85 27.88 6.01
N ASP A 216 14.82 27.05 6.31
CA ASP A 216 15.03 26.43 7.62
C ASP A 216 15.29 27.53 8.70
N PRO A 217 14.42 27.68 9.72
CA PRO A 217 14.60 28.67 10.79
C PRO A 217 15.92 28.51 11.55
N GLN A 218 16.46 27.28 11.65
CA GLN A 218 17.76 27.05 12.28
C GLN A 218 18.92 27.59 11.43
N THR A 219 18.75 27.69 10.11
CA THR A 219 19.78 28.29 9.24
C THR A 219 19.75 29.80 9.25
N GLU A 220 18.59 30.44 9.39
CA GLU A 220 18.52 31.90 9.45
C GLU A 220 18.97 32.44 10.81
N GLU A 221 18.65 31.74 11.91
CA GLU A 221 19.19 32.13 13.22
C GLU A 221 20.69 31.83 13.35
N ALA A 222 21.18 30.74 12.75
CA ALA A 222 22.62 30.48 12.67
C ALA A 222 23.36 31.50 11.78
N LYS A 223 22.77 31.90 10.64
CA LYS A 223 23.33 32.97 9.78
C LYS A 223 23.35 34.31 10.49
N ARG A 224 22.26 34.67 11.17
CA ARG A 224 22.14 35.91 11.94
C ARG A 224 23.17 35.98 13.07
N LYS A 225 23.41 34.87 13.78
CA LYS A 225 24.46 34.76 14.81
C LYS A 225 25.88 34.86 14.23
N VAL A 226 26.11 34.31 13.03
CA VAL A 226 27.41 34.43 12.32
C VAL A 226 27.65 35.85 11.80
N GLU A 227 26.60 36.52 11.34
CA GLU A 227 26.66 37.89 10.81
C GLU A 227 26.80 38.94 11.93
N GLU A 228 26.10 38.76 13.07
CA GLU A 228 26.30 39.53 14.29
C GLU A 228 27.71 39.34 14.88
N ALA A 229 28.27 38.12 14.85
CA ALA A 229 29.64 37.86 15.26
C ALA A 229 30.69 38.49 14.32
N ARG A 230 30.37 38.64 13.03
CA ARG A 230 31.24 39.28 12.03
C ARG A 230 31.16 40.82 12.08
N ALA A 231 30.05 41.36 12.58
CA ALA A 231 29.82 42.81 12.72
C ALA A 231 30.43 43.40 14.01
N GLN A 232 30.92 42.59 14.94
CA GLN A 232 31.64 43.10 16.12
C GLN A 232 33.08 43.51 15.73
N PRO A 233 33.47 44.78 15.86
CA PRO A 233 34.83 45.22 15.57
C PRO A 233 35.81 44.54 16.52
N ASN A 234 36.81 43.87 15.94
CA ASN A 234 37.87 43.17 16.64
C ASN A 234 38.73 44.19 17.40
N ASN A 235 38.38 44.46 18.66
CA ASN A 235 39.11 45.38 19.51
C ASN A 235 40.34 44.67 20.11
N ARG A 236 41.30 44.35 19.24
CA ARG A 236 42.66 43.96 19.61
C ARG A 236 43.64 44.74 18.75
N LYS A 237 43.87 46.00 19.14
CA LYS A 237 45.16 46.69 19.17
C LYS A 237 44.95 48.17 19.46
N ALA A 238 45.03 48.54 20.73
CA ALA A 238 45.45 49.86 21.18
C ALA A 238 45.68 49.81 22.70
N SER A 239 46.88 49.42 23.11
CA SER A 239 47.45 49.79 24.42
C SER A 239 48.96 49.63 24.32
N LEU A 240 49.58 50.79 24.09
CA LEU A 240 50.91 51.27 24.51
C LEU A 240 52.13 50.40 24.18
#